data_AF-A0A922DV92-F1
#
_entry.id   AF-A0A922DV92-F1
#
_cell.length_a   1.000
_cell.length_b   1.000
_cell.length_c   1.000
_cell.angle_alpha   90.00
_cell.angle_beta   90.00
_cell.angle_gamma   90.00
#
_symmetry.space_group_name_H-M   'P 1'
#
loop_
_entity.id
_entity.type
_entity.pdbx_description
1 polymer ?
#
loop_
_entity_poly.entity_id
_entity_poly.type
_entity_poly.pdbx_seq_one_letter_code
_entity_poly.pdbx_strand_id
1 'polypeptide(L)'
;MDRKKPLMQNEQQTFPFQINSEASNIIHHRRSANYEPNIWKCNFLESLDSIYDEPECKKRAEKLIEDVRSVIFGKSVALDSLAKLGLIDSLEKLGLAIHFEVEIKEVLATIAISMKQKNGNLNGEDDLYGTALCFKLLRQHGYDVSQDMFSNFMDAKTGAFIRKKKHENIKGILELLEASHLALEGENCLDAAREFSTTTLEKTLPNLDGFLAKQVVHALKLPSQKRVKWFDVKWHISVKEKDRDKNAILLELAKLNFNVIQATLQKDLKELSRWWRNLGLGENLNFARDRLVEAFVCSVGLACEPQHSCFRKWLTKAINFILIIDDVYDVYGTLEELEIFTNAVNMWDVSETKPLPECMKICFQALYNMTNDFVDEIQREKGWDQLLPHVKKVWTDFYNSLYVEAKWYNTGYTPSLQEYLSNAWISSSGPVLFAHAFFCLEHKVMKAEEYENFLEKSQDLLYNICVIVRLCNDLGTSSAEVERGDAPSSIVCYMRENNVSEEIARKHIRGMIDESWKKLNGECLTQIMPMQLMETFVNIARVVEGLYHQGDGFGVQDGDKRNKIKSLLLEPLSC
;
A
#
# COMPACT_ATOMS: atom_id res chain seq x y z
N MET A 1 83.96 21.28 27.56
CA MET A 1 82.87 20.60 28.29
C MET A 1 81.86 20.12 27.27
N ASP A 2 81.83 18.79 27.14
CA ASP A 2 80.83 17.88 26.58
C ASP A 2 79.86 18.22 25.42
N ARG A 3 79.93 17.26 24.48
CA ARG A 3 78.98 16.77 23.45
C ARG A 3 78.86 17.54 22.12
N LYS A 4 79.40 16.85 21.10
CA LYS A 4 79.55 17.18 19.69
C LYS A 4 78.33 16.75 18.85
N LYS A 5 77.97 17.57 17.85
CA LYS A 5 77.26 17.18 16.62
C LYS A 5 78.17 16.31 15.71
N PRO A 6 77.62 15.56 14.75
CA PRO A 6 77.70 16.06 13.37
C PRO A 6 76.48 15.76 12.46
N LEU A 7 76.47 16.47 11.31
CA LEU A 7 75.61 16.33 10.13
C LEU A 7 75.97 15.10 9.26
N MET A 8 75.04 14.70 8.37
CA MET A 8 75.15 14.25 6.94
C MET A 8 73.99 13.28 6.63
N GLN A 9 72.98 13.62 5.82
CA GLN A 9 72.83 13.61 4.34
C GLN A 9 72.97 12.24 3.63
N ASN A 10 71.83 11.87 3.01
CA ASN A 10 71.51 10.99 1.86
C ASN A 10 72.59 10.08 1.24
N GLU A 11 72.16 8.85 0.90
CA GLU A 11 72.28 8.31 -0.48
C GLU A 11 71.37 7.09 -0.71
N GLN A 12 70.82 7.01 -1.92
CA GLN A 12 69.95 5.95 -2.45
C GLN A 12 70.73 4.67 -2.76
N GLN A 13 70.11 3.50 -2.63
CA GLN A 13 70.45 2.30 -3.41
C GLN A 13 69.20 1.46 -3.70
N THR A 14 69.14 0.97 -4.93
CA THR A 14 68.00 0.42 -5.69
C THR A 14 67.89 -1.11 -5.66
N PHE A 15 66.73 -1.59 -6.15
CA PHE A 15 66.41 -2.89 -6.79
C PHE A 15 65.79 -4.01 -5.91
N PRO A 16 65.00 -4.94 -6.49
CA PRO A 16 63.99 -4.82 -7.55
C PRO A 16 62.65 -5.51 -7.20
N PHE A 17 61.63 -5.15 -7.97
CA PHE A 17 60.30 -5.73 -8.06
C PHE A 17 60.32 -7.27 -8.17
N GLN A 18 59.58 -7.97 -7.30
CA GLN A 18 59.21 -9.37 -7.49
C GLN A 18 57.69 -9.48 -7.36
N ILE A 19 57.04 -9.72 -8.50
CA ILE A 19 55.62 -10.02 -8.60
C ILE A 19 55.46 -11.47 -8.13
N ASN A 20 55.04 -11.65 -6.88
CA ASN A 20 54.44 -12.92 -6.47
C ASN A 20 52.94 -12.82 -6.68
N SER A 21 52.51 -13.52 -7.73
CA SER A 21 51.13 -13.94 -7.98
C SER A 21 50.72 -14.87 -6.84
N GLU A 22 50.24 -14.30 -5.74
CA GLU A 22 49.35 -15.00 -4.84
C GLU A 22 47.93 -14.61 -5.25
N ALA A 23 47.20 -15.57 -5.82
CA ALA A 23 45.76 -15.49 -5.96
C ALA A 23 45.20 -15.31 -4.54
N SER A 24 44.97 -14.05 -4.18
CA SER A 24 44.17 -13.68 -3.03
C SER A 24 42.78 -14.26 -3.28
N ASN A 25 42.51 -15.43 -2.71
CA ASN A 25 41.14 -15.84 -2.41
C ASN A 25 40.61 -14.79 -1.42
N ILE A 26 40.11 -13.67 -1.94
CA ILE A 26 39.28 -12.75 -1.17
C ILE A 26 38.05 -13.58 -0.84
N ILE A 27 38.01 -14.14 0.36
CA ILE A 27 36.77 -14.63 0.93
C ILE A 27 35.92 -13.38 1.11
N HIS A 28 35.09 -13.06 0.12
CA HIS A 28 34.07 -12.04 0.28
C HIS A 28 33.14 -12.53 1.38
N HIS A 29 33.31 -12.02 2.60
CA HIS A 29 32.35 -12.21 3.67
C HIS A 29 31.02 -11.58 3.19
N ARG A 30 30.04 -12.44 2.85
CA ARG A 30 28.71 -11.97 2.48
C ARG A 30 28.05 -11.29 3.68
N ARG A 31 27.39 -10.15 3.43
CA ARG A 31 26.60 -9.49 4.47
C ARG A 31 25.34 -10.33 4.75
N SER A 32 24.82 -10.16 5.94
CA SER A 32 23.56 -10.74 6.40
C SER A 32 22.81 -9.68 7.18
N ALA A 33 21.52 -9.51 6.88
CA ALA A 33 20.62 -8.66 7.67
C ALA A 33 20.08 -9.36 8.93
N ASN A 34 20.44 -10.64 9.14
CA ASN A 34 20.02 -11.44 10.30
C ASN A 34 18.50 -11.47 10.50
N TYR A 35 17.76 -11.73 9.42
CA TYR A 35 16.31 -11.76 9.46
C TYR A 35 15.77 -12.87 10.37
N GLU A 36 14.71 -12.54 11.11
CA GLU A 36 13.98 -13.52 11.92
C GLU A 36 13.25 -14.54 11.03
N PRO A 37 13.18 -15.81 11.47
CA PRO A 37 12.55 -16.89 10.72
C PRO A 37 11.03 -16.72 10.69
N ASN A 38 10.41 -17.27 9.64
CA ASN A 38 8.97 -17.22 9.48
C ASN A 38 8.22 -17.87 10.66
N ILE A 39 7.33 -17.08 11.27
CA ILE A 39 6.50 -17.49 12.41
C ILE A 39 5.30 -18.37 12.00
N TRP A 40 4.92 -18.36 10.73
CA TRP A 40 3.75 -19.07 10.21
C TRP A 40 4.16 -20.42 9.63
N LYS A 41 3.94 -21.50 10.39
CA LYS A 41 4.38 -22.83 9.95
C LYS A 41 3.47 -23.40 8.87
N CYS A 42 4.07 -24.00 7.84
CA CYS A 42 3.37 -24.59 6.70
C CYS A 42 2.27 -25.57 7.13
N ASN A 43 2.56 -26.50 8.06
CA ASN A 43 1.56 -27.44 8.57
C ASN A 43 0.36 -26.75 9.24
N PHE A 44 0.58 -25.63 9.93
CA PHE A 44 -0.51 -24.84 10.51
C PHE A 44 -1.34 -24.16 9.41
N LEU A 45 -0.69 -23.50 8.45
CA LEU A 45 -1.38 -22.85 7.33
C LEU A 45 -2.21 -23.84 6.51
N GLU A 46 -1.66 -25.03 6.24
CA GLU A 46 -2.36 -26.08 5.50
C GLU A 46 -3.52 -26.70 6.27
N SER A 47 -3.43 -26.71 7.61
CA SER A 47 -4.52 -27.19 8.45
C SER A 47 -5.76 -26.31 8.33
N LEU A 48 -5.61 -24.97 8.32
CA LEU A 48 -6.68 -23.95 8.53
C LEU A 48 -8.12 -24.51 8.55
N ASP A 49 -9.02 -24.27 7.61
CA ASP A 49 -10.40 -24.79 7.64
C ASP A 49 -11.38 -23.90 8.42
N SER A 50 -12.56 -23.72 7.80
CA SER A 50 -13.56 -22.77 8.25
C SER A 50 -14.95 -23.28 7.89
N ILE A 51 -15.80 -23.38 8.91
CA ILE A 51 -17.23 -23.71 8.78
C ILE A 51 -17.99 -22.72 7.91
N TYR A 52 -17.44 -21.51 7.69
CA TYR A 52 -18.07 -20.47 6.88
C TYR A 52 -17.87 -20.65 5.36
N ASP A 53 -17.11 -21.66 4.95
CA ASP A 53 -17.06 -22.07 3.55
C ASP A 53 -18.27 -22.91 3.12
N GLU A 54 -19.06 -23.41 4.08
CA GLU A 54 -20.23 -24.24 3.82
C GLU A 54 -21.28 -23.52 2.95
N PRO A 55 -21.95 -24.22 2.01
CA PRO A 55 -22.99 -23.65 1.15
C PRO A 55 -24.12 -22.96 1.92
N GLU A 56 -24.44 -23.45 3.11
CA GLU A 56 -25.47 -22.93 4.01
C GLU A 56 -25.17 -21.49 4.46
N CYS A 57 -23.90 -21.21 4.80
CA CYS A 57 -23.44 -19.87 5.17
C CYS A 57 -23.60 -18.89 4.00
N LYS A 58 -23.23 -19.32 2.78
CA LYS A 58 -23.37 -18.50 1.56
C LYS A 58 -24.83 -18.20 1.24
N LYS A 59 -25.71 -19.21 1.30
CA LYS A 59 -27.16 -19.03 1.12
C LYS A 59 -27.77 -18.09 2.16
N ARG A 60 -27.33 -18.17 3.43
CA ARG A 60 -27.80 -17.26 4.48
C ARG A 60 -27.35 -15.83 4.20
N ALA A 61 -26.11 -15.62 3.75
CA ALA A 61 -25.60 -14.31 3.37
C ALA A 61 -26.41 -13.71 2.20
N GLU A 62 -26.66 -14.48 1.14
CA GLU A 62 -27.50 -14.06 0.00
C GLU A 62 -28.89 -13.63 0.45
N LYS A 63 -29.55 -14.41 1.32
CA LYS A 63 -30.85 -14.04 1.87
C LYS A 63 -30.80 -12.72 2.65
N LEU A 64 -29.79 -12.54 3.50
CA LEU A 64 -29.60 -11.31 4.27
C LEU A 64 -29.32 -10.11 3.36
N ILE A 65 -28.60 -10.30 2.26
CA ILE A 65 -28.37 -9.25 1.25
C ILE A 65 -29.70 -8.80 0.65
N GLU A 66 -30.58 -9.73 0.26
CA GLU A 66 -31.91 -9.38 -0.25
C GLU A 66 -32.81 -8.72 0.80
N ASP A 67 -32.76 -9.21 2.05
CA ASP A 67 -33.50 -8.61 3.17
C ASP A 67 -33.03 -7.16 3.38
N VAL A 68 -31.71 -6.91 3.40
CA VAL A 68 -31.14 -5.56 3.49
C VAL A 68 -31.56 -4.72 2.28
N ARG A 69 -31.44 -5.24 1.05
CA ARG A 69 -31.82 -4.52 -0.17
C ARG A 69 -33.28 -4.06 -0.12
N SER A 70 -34.19 -4.96 0.27
CA SER A 70 -35.62 -4.66 0.34
C SER A 70 -35.99 -3.67 1.45
N VAL A 71 -35.37 -3.81 2.63
CA VAL A 71 -35.63 -2.93 3.78
C VAL A 71 -35.03 -1.55 3.60
N ILE A 72 -33.87 -1.47 2.94
CA ILE A 72 -33.06 -0.25 2.90
C ILE A 72 -33.25 0.55 1.60
N PHE A 73 -33.27 -0.13 0.46
CA PHE A 73 -33.40 0.49 -0.86
C PHE A 73 -34.81 0.32 -1.45
N GLY A 74 -35.74 -0.26 -0.69
CA GLY A 74 -37.13 -0.42 -1.10
C GLY A 74 -37.86 0.91 -1.35
N LYS A 75 -38.70 0.96 -2.39
CA LYS A 75 -39.44 2.16 -2.83
C LYS A 75 -40.37 2.77 -1.77
N SER A 76 -40.71 2.03 -0.71
CA SER A 76 -41.58 2.49 0.37
C SER A 76 -40.85 3.29 1.47
N VAL A 77 -39.51 3.32 1.48
CA VAL A 77 -38.73 3.99 2.53
C VAL A 77 -38.19 5.33 2.01
N ALA A 78 -38.89 6.41 2.33
CA ALA A 78 -38.45 7.77 2.04
C ALA A 78 -37.43 8.25 3.11
N LEU A 79 -36.19 7.76 3.05
CA LEU A 79 -35.09 8.35 3.81
C LEU A 79 -34.72 9.72 3.24
N ASP A 80 -34.43 10.68 4.11
CA ASP A 80 -33.79 11.93 3.70
C ASP A 80 -32.37 11.69 3.17
N SER A 81 -31.79 12.70 2.53
CA SER A 81 -30.48 12.57 1.88
C SER A 81 -29.34 12.29 2.87
N LEU A 82 -29.40 12.84 4.08
CA LEU A 82 -28.36 12.65 5.10
C LEU A 82 -28.41 11.22 5.67
N ALA A 83 -29.61 10.70 5.91
CA ALA A 83 -29.79 9.32 6.35
C ALA A 83 -29.29 8.31 5.31
N LYS A 84 -29.53 8.58 4.02
CA LYS A 84 -28.97 7.77 2.92
C LYS A 84 -27.44 7.79 2.89
N LEU A 85 -26.82 8.96 3.05
CA LEU A 85 -25.36 9.08 3.12
C LEU A 85 -24.77 8.32 4.33
N GLY A 86 -25.37 8.48 5.52
CA GLY A 86 -24.91 7.78 6.73
C GLY A 86 -25.02 6.26 6.64
N LEU A 87 -26.00 5.78 5.88
CA LEU A 87 -26.16 4.37 5.57
C LEU A 87 -25.12 3.87 4.56
N ILE A 88 -24.85 4.60 3.48
CA ILE A 88 -23.78 4.26 2.52
C ILE A 88 -22.44 4.17 3.25
N ASP A 89 -22.11 5.18 4.07
CA ASP A 89 -20.90 5.19 4.90
C ASP A 89 -20.86 4.00 5.86
N SER A 90 -22.01 3.58 6.42
CA SER A 90 -22.09 2.37 7.25
C SER A 90 -21.86 1.08 6.43
N LEU A 91 -22.41 0.98 5.22
CA LEU A 91 -22.22 -0.19 4.35
C LEU A 91 -20.75 -0.33 3.94
N GLU A 92 -20.08 0.77 3.59
CA GLU A 92 -18.65 0.79 3.27
C GLU A 92 -17.79 0.38 4.46
N LYS A 93 -18.00 0.99 5.63
CA LYS A 93 -17.25 0.69 6.86
C LYS A 93 -17.44 -0.75 7.33
N LEU A 94 -18.58 -1.37 7.02
CA LEU A 94 -18.88 -2.77 7.35
C LEU A 94 -18.42 -3.77 6.28
N GLY A 95 -17.80 -3.32 5.20
CA GLY A 95 -17.35 -4.19 4.10
C GLY A 95 -18.51 -4.82 3.31
N LEU A 96 -19.66 -4.14 3.26
CA LEU A 96 -20.89 -4.62 2.61
C LEU A 96 -21.19 -3.90 1.29
N ALA A 97 -20.51 -2.79 0.99
CA ALA A 97 -20.75 -1.99 -0.20
C ALA A 97 -20.69 -2.79 -1.53
N ILE A 98 -19.85 -3.83 -1.58
CA ILE A 98 -19.71 -4.74 -2.73
C ILE A 98 -21.03 -5.40 -3.17
N HIS A 99 -22.00 -5.52 -2.26
CA HIS A 99 -23.30 -6.15 -2.53
C HIS A 99 -24.37 -5.14 -3.01
N PHE A 100 -24.06 -3.84 -2.94
CA PHE A 100 -25.01 -2.75 -3.18
C PHE A 100 -24.43 -1.66 -4.10
N GLU A 101 -23.46 -2.00 -4.96
CA GLU A 101 -22.75 -1.02 -5.79
C GLU A 101 -23.71 -0.21 -6.69
N VAL A 102 -24.71 -0.88 -7.26
CA VAL A 102 -25.70 -0.25 -8.15
C VAL A 102 -26.54 0.76 -7.37
N GLU A 103 -27.07 0.36 -6.22
CA GLU A 103 -27.92 1.20 -5.38
C GLU A 103 -27.16 2.38 -4.81
N ILE A 104 -25.92 2.16 -4.36
CA ILE A 104 -25.03 3.22 -3.87
C ILE A 104 -24.78 4.25 -4.99
N LYS A 105 -24.45 3.79 -6.19
CA LYS A 105 -24.20 4.65 -7.35
C LYS A 105 -25.43 5.47 -7.73
N GLU A 106 -26.62 4.87 -7.75
CA GLU A 106 -27.88 5.58 -8.05
C GLU A 106 -28.21 6.66 -7.01
N VAL A 107 -28.03 6.35 -5.73
CA VAL A 107 -28.26 7.30 -4.64
C VAL A 107 -27.28 8.47 -4.71
N LEU A 108 -25.98 8.20 -4.87
CA LEU A 108 -24.95 9.24 -4.96
C LEU A 108 -25.12 10.10 -6.21
N ALA A 109 -25.50 9.52 -7.35
CA ALA A 109 -25.80 10.27 -8.56
C ALA A 109 -26.97 11.26 -8.34
N THR A 110 -28.03 10.81 -7.66
CA THR A 110 -29.18 11.66 -7.33
C THR A 110 -28.77 12.82 -6.41
N ILE A 111 -27.95 12.54 -5.40
CA ILE A 111 -27.43 13.56 -4.47
C ILE A 111 -26.52 14.55 -5.20
N ALA A 112 -25.62 14.07 -6.06
CA ALA A 112 -24.73 14.91 -6.86
C ALA A 112 -25.50 15.88 -7.77
N ILE A 113 -26.59 15.42 -8.40
CA ILE A 113 -27.46 16.27 -9.22
C ILE A 113 -28.16 17.33 -8.36
N SER A 114 -28.72 16.93 -7.22
CA SER A 114 -29.36 17.87 -6.28
C SER A 114 -28.36 18.91 -5.77
N MET A 115 -27.10 18.53 -5.58
CA MET A 115 -26.03 19.41 -5.12
C MET A 115 -25.70 20.50 -6.13
N LYS A 116 -25.58 20.13 -7.41
CA LYS A 116 -25.37 21.08 -8.50
C LYS A 116 -26.52 22.08 -8.64
N GLN A 117 -27.75 21.63 -8.39
CA GLN A 117 -28.94 22.50 -8.46
C GLN A 117 -29.08 23.47 -7.27
N LYS A 118 -28.57 23.10 -6.08
CA LYS A 118 -28.71 23.87 -4.84
C LYS A 118 -27.45 24.66 -4.45
N ASN A 119 -26.52 24.88 -5.38
CA ASN A 119 -25.23 25.54 -5.12
C ASN A 119 -24.47 24.96 -3.92
N GLY A 120 -24.42 23.62 -3.79
CA GLY A 120 -23.62 22.94 -2.76
C GLY A 120 -24.27 22.76 -1.39
N ASN A 121 -25.57 23.07 -1.22
CA ASN A 121 -26.25 22.95 0.07
C ASN A 121 -27.28 21.78 0.09
N LEU A 122 -27.04 20.76 0.92
CA LEU A 122 -27.96 19.60 1.07
C LEU A 122 -29.32 20.04 1.62
N ASN A 123 -29.29 20.77 2.75
CA ASN A 123 -30.44 20.94 3.64
C ASN A 123 -30.81 22.41 3.94
N GLY A 124 -30.07 23.40 3.40
CA GLY A 124 -30.34 24.81 3.68
C GLY A 124 -29.81 25.31 5.04
N GLU A 125 -29.31 24.42 5.89
CA GLU A 125 -28.72 24.72 7.21
C GLU A 125 -27.19 24.52 7.20
N ASP A 126 -26.47 25.28 8.03
CA ASP A 126 -25.02 25.15 8.29
C ASP A 126 -24.69 23.84 9.07
N ASP A 127 -25.01 22.67 8.53
CA ASP A 127 -24.62 21.37 9.09
C ASP A 127 -23.25 20.92 8.56
N LEU A 128 -22.23 21.03 9.41
CA LEU A 128 -20.87 20.62 9.06
C LEU A 128 -20.77 19.12 8.81
N TYR A 129 -21.49 18.30 9.60
CA TYR A 129 -21.40 16.84 9.49
C TYR A 129 -21.96 16.37 8.15
N GLY A 130 -23.18 16.78 7.80
CA GLY A 130 -23.81 16.41 6.53
C GLY A 130 -23.02 16.91 5.31
N THR A 131 -22.50 18.14 5.35
CA THR A 131 -21.68 18.67 4.24
C THR A 131 -20.38 17.89 4.08
N ALA A 132 -19.64 17.63 5.17
CA ALA A 132 -18.38 16.89 5.12
C ALA A 132 -18.58 15.43 4.67
N LEU A 133 -19.60 14.75 5.20
CA LEU A 133 -19.94 13.38 4.81
C LEU A 133 -20.33 13.29 3.33
N CYS A 134 -21.16 14.23 2.86
CA CYS A 134 -21.58 14.29 1.46
C CYS A 134 -20.39 14.52 0.53
N PHE A 135 -19.55 15.51 0.84
CA PHE A 135 -18.33 15.80 0.08
C PHE A 135 -17.42 14.57 0.01
N LYS A 136 -17.17 13.93 1.15
CA LYS A 136 -16.31 12.74 1.26
C LYS A 136 -16.82 11.60 0.37
N LEU A 137 -18.08 11.22 0.52
CA LEU A 137 -18.67 10.11 -0.25
C LEU A 137 -18.74 10.44 -1.74
N LEU A 138 -19.09 11.67 -2.13
CA LEU A 138 -19.11 12.05 -3.54
C LEU A 138 -17.71 11.96 -4.17
N ARG A 139 -16.67 12.49 -3.52
CA ARG A 139 -15.30 12.38 -4.05
C ARG A 139 -14.77 10.97 -4.09
N GLN A 140 -15.04 10.16 -3.07
CA GLN A 140 -14.63 8.75 -3.03
C GLN A 140 -15.24 7.93 -4.18
N HIS A 141 -16.40 8.36 -4.69
CA HIS A 141 -17.09 7.73 -5.82
C HIS A 141 -16.84 8.44 -7.15
N GLY A 142 -15.82 9.30 -7.25
CA GLY A 142 -15.38 9.90 -8.51
C GLY A 142 -16.21 11.11 -8.96
N TYR A 143 -17.01 11.72 -8.08
CA TYR A 143 -17.72 12.96 -8.39
C TYR A 143 -16.84 14.18 -8.08
N ASP A 144 -16.66 15.03 -9.09
CA ASP A 144 -16.00 16.32 -8.93
C ASP A 144 -16.92 17.31 -8.20
N VAL A 145 -16.63 17.53 -6.91
CA VAL A 145 -17.30 18.48 -6.02
C VAL A 145 -16.29 19.50 -5.50
N SER A 146 -16.64 20.79 -5.54
CA SER A 146 -15.75 21.90 -5.17
C SER A 146 -15.54 22.00 -3.65
N GLN A 147 -14.31 22.35 -3.23
CA GLN A 147 -13.98 22.77 -1.87
C GLN A 147 -14.84 23.95 -1.37
N ASP A 148 -15.48 24.71 -2.25
CA ASP A 148 -16.36 25.84 -1.91
C ASP A 148 -17.59 25.42 -1.10
N MET A 149 -17.93 24.13 -1.08
CA MET A 149 -18.94 23.57 -0.17
C MET A 149 -18.66 23.93 1.30
N PHE A 150 -17.40 24.19 1.65
CA PHE A 150 -17.00 24.53 3.01
C PHE A 150 -16.95 26.05 3.30
N SER A 151 -17.20 26.90 2.31
CA SER A 151 -17.09 28.36 2.43
C SER A 151 -17.94 28.96 3.56
N ASN A 152 -19.15 28.42 3.80
CA ASN A 152 -20.04 28.87 4.88
C ASN A 152 -19.53 28.58 6.30
N PHE A 153 -18.51 27.72 6.42
CA PHE A 153 -17.83 27.41 7.68
C PHE A 153 -16.56 28.24 7.88
N MET A 154 -16.20 29.10 6.93
CA MET A 154 -14.99 29.91 6.97
C MET A 154 -15.31 31.39 7.22
N ASP A 155 -14.38 32.08 7.87
CA ASP A 155 -14.44 33.52 8.06
C ASP A 155 -14.01 34.22 6.77
N ALA A 156 -14.91 35.04 6.22
CA ALA A 156 -14.70 35.69 4.93
C ALA A 156 -13.51 36.68 4.91
N LYS A 157 -13.00 37.11 6.07
CA LYS A 157 -11.89 38.06 6.16
C LYS A 157 -10.54 37.37 6.33
N THR A 158 -10.51 36.31 7.13
CA THR A 158 -9.27 35.60 7.51
C THR A 158 -9.07 34.32 6.71
N GLY A 159 -10.11 33.78 6.07
CA GLY A 159 -10.07 32.46 5.46
C GLY A 159 -9.91 31.32 6.46
N ALA A 160 -10.09 31.57 7.76
CA ALA A 160 -9.97 30.55 8.79
C ALA A 160 -11.32 29.87 9.06
N PHE A 161 -11.30 28.58 9.41
CA PHE A 161 -12.52 27.88 9.84
C PHE A 161 -13.06 28.46 11.15
N ILE A 162 -14.35 28.82 11.13
CA ILE A 162 -15.04 29.42 12.27
C ILE A 162 -15.49 28.33 13.23
N ARG A 163 -15.03 28.43 14.48
CA ARG A 163 -15.60 27.65 15.58
C ARG A 163 -16.90 28.30 16.06
N LYS A 164 -18.04 27.96 15.45
CA LYS A 164 -19.39 28.34 15.94
C LYS A 164 -19.84 27.34 17.03
N LYS A 165 -20.68 27.75 18.00
CA LYS A 165 -21.24 26.84 19.04
C LYS A 165 -21.92 25.58 18.45
N LYS A 166 -22.55 25.70 17.28
CA LYS A 166 -23.14 24.57 16.53
C LYS A 166 -22.12 23.60 15.91
N HIS A 167 -20.85 23.99 15.81
CA HIS A 167 -19.72 23.16 15.36
C HIS A 167 -18.99 22.49 16.54
N GLU A 168 -19.52 22.56 17.77
CA GLU A 168 -19.04 21.77 18.91
C GLU A 168 -19.35 20.26 18.76
N ASN A 169 -20.07 19.86 17.71
CA ASN A 169 -20.26 18.45 17.39
C ASN A 169 -18.95 17.85 16.84
N ILE A 170 -18.24 17.13 17.71
CA ILE A 170 -17.01 16.41 17.39
C ILE A 170 -17.17 15.47 16.19
N LYS A 171 -18.37 14.91 15.95
CA LYS A 171 -18.62 14.10 14.75
C LYS A 171 -18.48 14.90 13.46
N GLY A 172 -18.91 16.17 13.45
CA GLY A 172 -18.76 17.05 12.29
C GLY A 172 -17.29 17.41 12.02
N ILE A 173 -16.52 17.66 13.08
CA ILE A 173 -15.07 17.94 12.95
C ILE A 173 -14.31 16.69 12.51
N LEU A 174 -14.68 15.52 13.03
CA LEU A 174 -14.12 14.24 12.60
C LEU A 174 -14.38 13.98 11.11
N GLU A 175 -15.62 14.15 10.63
CA GLU A 175 -15.90 13.99 9.20
C GLU A 175 -15.25 15.09 8.34
N LEU A 176 -15.08 16.31 8.86
CA LEU A 176 -14.31 17.36 8.17
C LEU A 176 -12.83 16.96 8.02
N LEU A 177 -12.22 16.37 9.05
CA LEU A 177 -10.87 15.80 8.95
C LEU A 177 -10.82 14.74 7.84
N GLU A 178 -11.74 13.76 7.87
CA GLU A 178 -11.79 12.69 6.86
C GLU A 178 -11.97 13.24 5.44
N ALA A 179 -12.89 14.20 5.26
CA ALA A 179 -13.14 14.88 3.99
C ALA A 179 -11.91 15.66 3.48
N SER A 180 -11.17 16.30 4.39
CA SER A 180 -10.01 17.12 4.02
C SER A 180 -8.86 16.31 3.37
N HIS A 181 -8.79 15.01 3.64
CA HIS A 181 -7.79 14.12 3.04
C HIS A 181 -8.10 13.71 1.58
N LEU A 182 -9.26 14.12 1.05
CA LEU A 182 -9.63 14.00 -0.36
C LEU A 182 -9.26 15.23 -1.18
N ALA A 183 -8.44 16.13 -0.63
CA ALA A 183 -7.98 17.33 -1.32
C ALA A 183 -7.24 17.02 -2.63
N LEU A 184 -7.42 17.91 -3.61
CA LEU A 184 -6.68 17.96 -4.86
C LEU A 184 -5.54 19.00 -4.75
N GLU A 185 -4.67 19.04 -5.75
CA GLU A 185 -3.65 20.07 -5.85
C GLU A 185 -4.29 21.48 -5.97
N GLY A 186 -3.78 22.45 -5.21
CA GLY A 186 -4.31 23.82 -5.18
C GLY A 186 -5.52 24.05 -4.27
N GLU A 187 -6.06 23.02 -3.61
CA GLU A 187 -7.21 23.14 -2.72
C GLU A 187 -6.85 23.56 -1.29
N ASN A 188 -6.38 24.80 -1.14
CA ASN A 188 -5.94 25.37 0.13
C ASN A 188 -7.04 25.41 1.21
N CYS A 189 -8.33 25.43 0.83
CA CYS A 189 -9.43 25.35 1.79
C CYS A 189 -9.39 24.03 2.57
N LEU A 190 -9.12 22.92 1.88
CA LEU A 190 -9.09 21.60 2.50
C LEU A 190 -7.81 21.42 3.33
N ASP A 191 -6.71 22.06 2.98
CA ASP A 191 -5.53 22.14 3.85
C ASP A 191 -5.84 22.87 5.16
N ALA A 192 -6.51 24.03 5.08
CA ALA A 192 -6.96 24.75 6.26
C ALA A 192 -7.98 23.94 7.08
N ALA A 193 -8.86 23.19 6.42
CA ALA A 193 -9.82 22.30 7.07
C ALA A 193 -9.11 21.18 7.85
N ARG A 194 -8.07 20.61 7.27
CA ARG A 194 -7.24 19.56 7.87
C ARG A 194 -6.51 20.07 9.10
N GLU A 195 -5.84 21.22 9.00
CA GLU A 195 -5.14 21.85 10.13
C GLU A 195 -6.10 22.20 11.27
N PHE A 196 -7.23 22.84 10.94
CA PHE A 196 -8.28 23.19 11.90
C PHE A 196 -8.84 21.97 12.62
N SER A 197 -9.19 20.93 11.86
CA SER A 197 -9.83 19.72 12.41
C SER A 197 -8.86 18.94 13.27
N THR A 198 -7.62 18.74 12.80
CA THR A 198 -6.55 18.06 13.56
C THR A 198 -6.31 18.76 14.90
N THR A 199 -6.05 20.08 14.86
CA THR A 199 -5.79 20.88 16.06
C THR A 199 -6.96 20.84 17.05
N THR A 200 -8.20 20.88 16.54
CA THR A 200 -9.38 20.90 17.40
C THR A 200 -9.64 19.52 18.03
N LEU A 201 -9.43 18.45 17.27
CA LEU A 201 -9.60 17.08 17.75
C LEU A 201 -8.53 16.73 18.81
N GLU A 202 -7.27 17.07 18.58
CA GLU A 202 -6.18 16.88 19.55
C GLU A 202 -6.45 17.62 20.87
N LYS A 203 -6.88 18.89 20.80
CA LYS A 203 -7.24 19.68 21.98
C LYS A 203 -8.44 19.12 22.74
N THR A 204 -9.38 18.50 22.04
CA THR A 204 -10.61 17.98 22.66
C THR A 204 -10.45 16.56 23.17
N LEU A 205 -9.54 15.77 22.60
CA LEU A 205 -9.31 14.36 22.91
C LEU A 205 -9.20 14.05 24.41
N PRO A 206 -8.50 14.83 25.26
CA PRO A 206 -8.44 14.56 26.70
C PRO A 206 -9.79 14.60 27.42
N ASN A 207 -10.79 15.28 26.84
CA ASN A 207 -12.14 15.44 27.39
C ASN A 207 -13.15 14.46 26.79
N LEU A 208 -12.72 13.58 25.88
CA LEU A 208 -13.57 12.56 25.26
C LEU A 208 -13.40 11.24 25.99
N ASP A 209 -14.51 10.51 26.16
CA ASP A 209 -14.50 9.18 26.73
C ASP A 209 -15.04 8.12 25.77
N GLY A 210 -14.89 6.87 26.18
CA GLY A 210 -15.50 5.72 25.54
C GLY A 210 -15.14 5.56 24.06
N PHE A 211 -16.18 5.46 23.24
CA PHE A 211 -16.03 5.11 21.83
C PHE A 211 -15.62 6.30 20.95
N LEU A 212 -16.14 7.50 21.23
CA LEU A 212 -15.84 8.68 20.45
C LEU A 212 -14.35 9.04 20.52
N ALA A 213 -13.73 8.93 21.70
CA ALA A 213 -12.28 9.10 21.85
C ALA A 213 -11.49 8.13 20.96
N LYS A 214 -11.93 6.86 20.87
CA LYS A 214 -11.28 5.85 20.00
C LYS A 214 -11.42 6.19 18.52
N GLN A 215 -12.56 6.73 18.08
CA GLN A 215 -12.73 7.17 16.69
C GLN A 215 -11.79 8.34 16.35
N VAL A 216 -11.67 9.30 17.26
CA VAL A 216 -10.79 10.46 17.09
C VAL A 216 -9.32 10.01 17.03
N VAL A 217 -8.87 9.15 17.95
CA VAL A 217 -7.51 8.58 17.90
C VAL A 217 -7.27 7.81 16.61
N HIS A 218 -8.27 7.03 16.15
CA HIS A 218 -8.16 6.26 14.92
C HIS A 218 -7.96 7.18 13.70
N ALA A 219 -8.79 8.21 13.54
CA ALA A 219 -8.68 9.14 12.41
C ALA A 219 -7.41 10.01 12.46
N LEU A 220 -7.01 10.49 13.66
CA LEU A 220 -5.78 11.28 13.83
C LEU A 220 -4.52 10.45 13.54
N LYS A 221 -4.55 9.15 13.82
CA LYS A 221 -3.43 8.24 13.52
C LYS A 221 -3.24 8.10 12.01
N LEU A 222 -4.30 7.79 11.29
CA LEU A 222 -4.31 7.69 9.83
C LEU A 222 -5.76 7.90 9.37
N PRO A 223 -6.03 8.72 8.35
CA PRO A 223 -7.39 8.95 7.87
C PRO A 223 -7.91 7.79 7.02
N SER A 224 -9.22 7.66 6.91
CA SER A 224 -9.90 6.61 6.13
C SER A 224 -9.45 6.57 4.67
N GLN A 225 -9.19 7.72 4.03
CA GLN A 225 -8.70 7.78 2.64
C GLN A 225 -7.35 7.08 2.45
N LYS A 226 -6.52 7.03 3.49
CA LYS A 226 -5.20 6.39 3.47
C LYS A 226 -5.20 4.97 4.08
N ARG A 227 -6.39 4.44 4.43
CA ARG A 227 -6.55 3.12 5.05
C ARG A 227 -7.16 2.12 4.09
N VAL A 228 -6.69 0.89 4.18
CA VAL A 228 -7.36 -0.26 3.57
C VAL A 228 -8.66 -0.54 4.32
N LYS A 229 -9.80 -0.37 3.65
CA LYS A 229 -11.14 -0.56 4.25
C LYS A 229 -11.29 -1.92 4.93
N TRP A 230 -10.88 -2.99 4.24
CA TRP A 230 -10.97 -4.37 4.76
C TRP A 230 -10.31 -4.55 6.13
N PHE A 231 -9.18 -3.87 6.37
CA PHE A 231 -8.42 -4.03 7.61
C PHE A 231 -9.14 -3.48 8.85
N ASP A 232 -10.12 -2.59 8.66
CA ASP A 232 -10.86 -1.96 9.74
C ASP A 232 -12.30 -2.50 9.88
N VAL A 233 -12.76 -3.39 8.99
CA VAL A 233 -14.14 -3.93 9.01
C VAL A 233 -14.49 -4.54 10.36
N LYS A 234 -13.62 -5.37 10.94
CA LYS A 234 -13.83 -5.94 12.28
C LYS A 234 -13.96 -4.87 13.37
N TRP A 235 -13.14 -3.83 13.29
CA TRP A 235 -13.23 -2.72 14.22
C TRP A 235 -14.61 -2.08 14.09
N HIS A 236 -15.04 -1.71 12.89
CA HIS A 236 -16.36 -1.13 12.62
C HIS A 236 -17.54 -2.03 13.02
N ILE A 237 -17.44 -3.35 12.86
CA ILE A 237 -18.43 -4.29 13.35
C ILE A 237 -18.52 -4.20 14.88
N SER A 238 -17.40 -4.26 15.59
CA SER A 238 -17.36 -4.16 17.06
C SER A 238 -17.92 -2.83 17.59
N VAL A 239 -17.84 -1.77 16.78
CA VAL A 239 -18.49 -0.50 17.04
C VAL A 239 -20.00 -0.63 16.95
N LYS A 240 -20.49 -1.14 15.81
CA LYS A 240 -21.93 -1.26 15.54
C LYS A 240 -22.62 -2.22 16.51
N GLU A 241 -21.93 -3.23 17.02
CA GLU A 241 -22.45 -4.12 18.06
C GLU A 241 -22.86 -3.39 19.35
N LYS A 242 -22.14 -2.30 19.68
CA LYS A 242 -22.34 -1.50 20.90
C LYS A 242 -23.34 -0.37 20.69
N ASP A 243 -23.77 -0.14 19.45
CA ASP A 243 -24.78 0.86 19.13
C ASP A 243 -26.15 0.43 19.68
N ARG A 244 -26.87 1.38 20.29
CA ARG A 244 -28.17 1.12 20.93
C ARG A 244 -29.25 0.87 19.87
N ASP A 245 -29.16 1.57 18.75
CA ASP A 245 -30.13 1.54 17.65
C ASP A 245 -29.64 0.66 16.49
N LYS A 246 -28.86 -0.38 16.80
CA LYS A 246 -28.24 -1.25 15.79
C LYS A 246 -29.30 -1.99 14.97
N ASN A 247 -29.12 -1.97 13.65
CA ASN A 247 -29.88 -2.82 12.74
C ASN A 247 -29.34 -4.26 12.84
N ALA A 248 -30.12 -5.16 13.45
CA ALA A 248 -29.72 -6.54 13.69
C ALA A 248 -29.43 -7.31 12.39
N ILE A 249 -30.22 -7.08 11.34
CA ILE A 249 -30.05 -7.74 10.03
C ILE A 249 -28.73 -7.28 9.40
N LEU A 250 -28.46 -5.98 9.42
CA LEU A 250 -27.22 -5.42 8.88
C LEU A 250 -25.98 -5.94 9.63
N LEU A 251 -26.06 -6.02 10.96
CA LEU A 251 -24.98 -6.52 11.78
C LEU A 251 -24.71 -8.02 11.57
N GLU A 252 -25.77 -8.82 11.47
CA GLU A 252 -25.66 -10.25 11.13
C GLU A 252 -25.01 -10.44 9.76
N LEU A 253 -25.46 -9.68 8.76
CA LEU A 253 -24.88 -9.69 7.41
C LEU A 253 -23.40 -9.30 7.44
N ALA A 254 -23.01 -8.25 8.16
CA ALA A 254 -21.62 -7.80 8.25
C ALA A 254 -20.69 -8.89 8.80
N LYS A 255 -21.11 -9.56 9.88
CA LYS A 255 -20.33 -10.66 10.49
C LYS A 255 -20.20 -11.86 9.56
N LEU A 256 -21.33 -12.28 8.98
CA LEU A 256 -21.35 -13.45 8.11
C LEU A 256 -20.55 -13.19 6.83
N ASN A 257 -20.71 -12.02 6.22
CA ASN A 257 -19.93 -11.60 5.05
C ASN A 257 -18.43 -11.61 5.35
N PHE A 258 -18.01 -11.02 6.47
CA PHE A 258 -16.60 -11.04 6.87
C PHE A 258 -16.07 -12.47 6.99
N ASN A 259 -16.81 -13.36 7.64
CA ASN A 259 -16.38 -14.75 7.85
C ASN A 259 -16.34 -15.57 6.55
N VAL A 260 -17.29 -15.36 5.63
CA VAL A 260 -17.30 -16.01 4.30
C VAL A 260 -16.10 -15.56 3.45
N ILE A 261 -15.79 -14.26 3.46
CA ILE A 261 -14.59 -13.74 2.81
C ILE A 261 -13.35 -14.33 3.47
N GLN A 262 -13.24 -14.28 4.80
CA GLN A 262 -12.11 -14.86 5.54
C GLN A 262 -11.89 -16.35 5.20
N ALA A 263 -12.95 -17.15 5.09
CA ALA A 263 -12.86 -18.55 4.68
C ALA A 263 -12.24 -18.73 3.29
N THR A 264 -12.56 -17.83 2.35
CA THR A 264 -11.96 -17.80 1.01
C THR A 264 -10.49 -17.43 1.08
N LEU A 265 -10.13 -16.42 1.88
CA LEU A 265 -8.74 -16.00 2.08
C LEU A 265 -7.88 -17.12 2.68
N GLN A 266 -8.43 -17.91 3.60
CA GLN A 266 -7.74 -19.07 4.17
C GLN A 266 -7.45 -20.15 3.12
N LYS A 267 -8.35 -20.37 2.15
CA LYS A 267 -8.11 -21.30 1.04
C LYS A 267 -6.99 -20.82 0.12
N ASP A 268 -7.03 -19.54 -0.26
CA ASP A 268 -5.97 -18.94 -1.07
C ASP A 268 -4.60 -19.08 -0.37
N LEU A 269 -4.56 -18.81 0.95
CA LEU A 269 -3.34 -18.95 1.74
C LEU A 269 -2.86 -20.41 1.85
N LYS A 270 -3.77 -21.38 1.96
CA LYS A 270 -3.42 -22.82 1.91
C LYS A 270 -2.73 -23.19 0.60
N GLU A 271 -3.25 -22.73 -0.52
CA GLU A 271 -2.66 -22.98 -1.84
C GLU A 271 -1.29 -22.31 -1.98
N LEU A 272 -1.16 -21.07 -1.53
CA LEU A 272 0.11 -20.33 -1.52
C LEU A 272 1.15 -21.00 -0.62
N SER A 273 0.75 -21.50 0.55
CA SER A 273 1.63 -22.25 1.46
C SER A 273 2.19 -23.52 0.79
N ARG A 274 1.35 -24.26 0.06
CA ARG A 274 1.79 -25.44 -0.71
C ARG A 274 2.75 -25.05 -1.83
N TRP A 275 2.42 -24.01 -2.58
CA TRP A 275 3.27 -23.49 -3.65
C TRP A 275 4.64 -23.07 -3.11
N TRP A 276 4.67 -22.29 -2.03
CA TRP A 276 5.91 -21.80 -1.42
C TRP A 276 6.79 -22.95 -0.90
N ARG A 277 6.19 -23.94 -0.25
CA ARG A 277 6.91 -25.15 0.18
C ARG A 277 7.48 -25.91 -1.02
N ASN A 278 6.69 -26.11 -2.07
CA ASN A 278 7.11 -26.87 -3.25
C ASN A 278 8.23 -26.18 -4.05
N LEU A 279 8.32 -24.85 -3.98
CA LEU A 279 9.43 -24.10 -4.56
C LEU A 279 10.76 -24.38 -3.85
N GLY A 280 10.76 -24.75 -2.57
CA GLY A 280 11.98 -25.06 -1.81
C GLY A 280 12.93 -23.86 -1.63
N LEU A 281 12.46 -22.63 -1.90
CA LEU A 281 13.30 -21.42 -1.83
C LEU A 281 13.73 -21.08 -0.42
N GLY A 282 12.86 -21.26 0.59
CA GLY A 282 13.19 -20.94 1.98
C GLY A 282 14.37 -21.73 2.56
N GLU A 283 14.65 -22.92 2.04
CA GLU A 283 15.81 -23.73 2.46
C GLU A 283 17.10 -23.33 1.71
N ASN A 284 16.96 -22.83 0.48
CA ASN A 284 18.08 -22.44 -0.40
C ASN A 284 18.46 -20.96 -0.29
N LEU A 285 17.59 -20.12 0.29
CA LEU A 285 17.71 -18.66 0.41
C LEU A 285 17.60 -18.21 1.87
N ASN A 286 18.41 -18.80 2.75
CA ASN A 286 18.40 -18.51 4.19
C ASN A 286 18.79 -17.06 4.56
N PHE A 287 19.33 -16.29 3.62
CA PHE A 287 19.67 -14.88 3.80
C PHE A 287 18.48 -13.95 3.55
N ALA A 288 17.43 -14.41 2.86
CA ALA A 288 16.30 -13.60 2.44
C ALA A 288 15.11 -13.73 3.41
N ARG A 289 14.25 -12.72 3.44
CA ARG A 289 13.02 -12.68 4.23
C ARG A 289 12.01 -13.72 3.72
N ASP A 290 11.57 -14.61 4.61
CA ASP A 290 10.39 -15.48 4.38
C ASP A 290 9.16 -14.85 5.05
N ARG A 291 8.32 -14.19 4.23
CA ARG A 291 7.18 -13.35 4.66
C ARG A 291 5.91 -13.63 3.84
N LEU A 292 5.67 -14.91 3.54
CA LEU A 292 4.54 -15.33 2.67
C LEU A 292 3.18 -14.81 3.15
N VAL A 293 2.91 -14.87 4.46
CA VAL A 293 1.62 -14.46 5.04
C VAL A 293 1.48 -12.94 5.01
N GLU A 294 2.55 -12.21 5.30
CA GLU A 294 2.59 -10.75 5.23
C GLU A 294 2.39 -10.28 3.78
N ALA A 295 3.07 -10.91 2.81
CA ALA A 295 2.87 -10.67 1.38
C ALA A 295 1.42 -10.97 0.93
N PHE A 296 0.82 -12.03 1.49
CA PHE A 296 -0.59 -12.35 1.24
C PHE A 296 -1.52 -11.28 1.80
N VAL A 297 -1.26 -10.78 3.02
CA VAL A 297 -2.05 -9.70 3.63
C VAL A 297 -1.97 -8.42 2.80
N CYS A 298 -0.82 -8.10 2.21
CA CYS A 298 -0.72 -6.99 1.26
C CYS A 298 -1.65 -7.20 0.06
N SER A 299 -1.65 -8.40 -0.53
CA SER A 299 -2.53 -8.73 -1.66
C SER A 299 -4.02 -8.68 -1.29
N VAL A 300 -4.38 -9.15 -0.09
CA VAL A 300 -5.72 -9.03 0.49
C VAL A 300 -6.12 -7.57 0.67
N GLY A 301 -5.19 -6.70 1.04
CA GLY A 301 -5.44 -5.27 1.20
C GLY A 301 -5.75 -4.55 -0.09
N LEU A 302 -5.33 -5.10 -1.24
CA LEU A 302 -5.69 -4.57 -2.55
C LEU A 302 -7.09 -5.01 -3.00
N ALA A 303 -7.38 -6.31 -2.89
CA ALA A 303 -8.70 -6.87 -3.21
C ALA A 303 -9.00 -8.11 -2.35
N CYS A 304 -9.92 -7.96 -1.41
CA CYS A 304 -10.30 -9.01 -0.46
C CYS A 304 -11.44 -9.90 -0.97
N GLU A 305 -12.14 -9.46 -2.02
CA GLU A 305 -13.41 -10.01 -2.45
C GLU A 305 -13.23 -11.43 -3.01
N PRO A 306 -14.18 -12.36 -2.78
CA PRO A 306 -13.97 -13.77 -3.08
C PRO A 306 -13.60 -14.07 -4.55
N GLN A 307 -14.15 -13.30 -5.49
CA GLN A 307 -13.89 -13.46 -6.93
C GLN A 307 -12.44 -13.16 -7.35
N HIS A 308 -11.65 -12.49 -6.51
CA HIS A 308 -10.27 -12.07 -6.82
C HIS A 308 -9.20 -13.04 -6.28
N SER A 309 -9.53 -14.32 -6.10
CA SER A 309 -8.59 -15.37 -5.64
C SER A 309 -7.35 -15.48 -6.53
N CYS A 310 -7.53 -15.56 -7.86
CA CYS A 310 -6.44 -15.63 -8.84
C CYS A 310 -5.48 -14.43 -8.68
N PHE A 311 -6.04 -13.21 -8.66
CA PHE A 311 -5.30 -11.98 -8.40
C PHE A 311 -4.46 -12.05 -7.10
N ARG A 312 -5.09 -12.38 -5.96
CA ARG A 312 -4.39 -12.42 -4.68
C ARG A 312 -3.23 -13.40 -4.69
N LYS A 313 -3.41 -14.57 -5.31
CA LYS A 313 -2.35 -15.57 -5.41
C LYS A 313 -1.19 -15.06 -6.24
N TRP A 314 -1.42 -14.57 -7.45
CA TRP A 314 -0.35 -14.09 -8.33
C TRP A 314 0.39 -12.88 -7.76
N LEU A 315 -0.35 -11.91 -7.22
CA LEU A 315 0.27 -10.76 -6.61
C LEU A 315 1.10 -11.14 -5.38
N THR A 316 0.64 -12.09 -4.57
CA THR A 316 1.44 -12.59 -3.43
C THR A 316 2.74 -13.23 -3.89
N LYS A 317 2.71 -14.03 -4.96
CA LYS A 317 3.92 -14.62 -5.53
C LYS A 317 4.88 -13.53 -6.00
N ALA A 318 4.39 -12.51 -6.70
CA ALA A 318 5.20 -11.37 -7.15
C ALA A 318 5.82 -10.61 -5.98
N ILE A 319 5.06 -10.31 -4.92
CA ILE A 319 5.57 -9.66 -3.70
C ILE A 319 6.66 -10.49 -3.05
N ASN A 320 6.51 -11.82 -2.96
CA ASN A 320 7.57 -12.66 -2.40
C ASN A 320 8.86 -12.60 -3.22
N PHE A 321 8.76 -12.63 -4.56
CA PHE A 321 9.95 -12.48 -5.40
C PHE A 321 10.58 -11.09 -5.26
N ILE A 322 9.79 -10.02 -5.21
CA ILE A 322 10.28 -8.65 -4.97
C ILE A 322 11.19 -8.63 -3.74
N LEU A 323 10.77 -9.21 -2.62
CA LEU A 323 11.55 -9.21 -1.37
C LEU A 323 12.84 -10.01 -1.46
N ILE A 324 12.76 -11.20 -2.06
CA ILE A 324 13.93 -12.06 -2.24
C ILE A 324 14.97 -11.36 -3.10
N ILE A 325 14.52 -10.72 -4.18
CA ILE A 325 15.38 -10.02 -5.11
C ILE A 325 15.97 -8.78 -4.42
N ASP A 326 15.16 -8.01 -3.70
CA ASP A 326 15.63 -6.90 -2.86
C ASP A 326 16.78 -7.36 -1.94
N ASP A 327 16.58 -8.44 -1.18
CA ASP A 327 17.60 -9.05 -0.29
C ASP A 327 18.85 -9.57 -1.03
N VAL A 328 18.71 -9.96 -2.30
CA VAL A 328 19.86 -10.30 -3.15
C VAL A 328 20.69 -9.05 -3.44
N TYR A 329 20.07 -7.91 -3.74
CA TYR A 329 20.75 -6.68 -4.15
C TYR A 329 21.30 -5.85 -2.99
N ASP A 330 20.53 -5.67 -1.91
CA ASP A 330 20.90 -4.78 -0.80
C ASP A 330 21.82 -5.46 0.24
N VAL A 331 21.72 -6.80 0.37
CA VAL A 331 22.41 -7.58 1.41
C VAL A 331 23.39 -8.60 0.80
N TYR A 332 22.92 -9.56 -0.01
CA TYR A 332 23.66 -10.81 -0.23
C TYR A 332 24.70 -10.79 -1.37
N GLY A 333 24.35 -10.20 -2.52
CA GLY A 333 25.16 -10.25 -3.74
C GLY A 333 26.35 -9.30 -3.70
N THR A 334 27.47 -9.68 -4.33
CA THR A 334 28.55 -8.73 -4.63
C THR A 334 28.21 -7.91 -5.87
N LEU A 335 28.84 -6.74 -6.04
CA LEU A 335 28.53 -5.89 -7.19
C LEU A 335 28.74 -6.59 -8.54
N GLU A 336 29.77 -7.44 -8.66
CA GLU A 336 30.07 -8.24 -9.86
C GLU A 336 29.01 -9.33 -10.09
N GLU A 337 28.55 -10.00 -9.04
CA GLU A 337 27.45 -10.98 -9.13
C GLU A 337 26.14 -10.30 -9.55
N LEU A 338 25.86 -9.12 -8.99
CA LEU A 338 24.66 -8.35 -9.31
C LEU A 338 24.68 -7.83 -10.75
N GLU A 339 25.85 -7.51 -11.31
CA GLU A 339 25.98 -7.17 -12.72
C GLU A 339 25.56 -8.33 -13.63
N ILE A 340 26.10 -9.53 -13.38
CA ILE A 340 25.77 -10.74 -14.13
C ILE A 340 24.28 -11.08 -13.95
N PHE A 341 23.75 -10.95 -12.74
CA PHE A 341 22.35 -11.22 -12.44
C PHE A 341 21.40 -10.27 -13.18
N THR A 342 21.72 -8.98 -13.16
CA THR A 342 20.97 -7.94 -13.90
C THR A 342 20.99 -8.21 -15.40
N ASN A 343 22.16 -8.58 -15.94
CA ASN A 343 22.31 -8.92 -17.36
C ASN A 343 21.50 -10.17 -17.76
N ALA A 344 21.46 -11.21 -16.92
CA ALA A 344 20.66 -12.40 -17.18
C ALA A 344 19.15 -12.07 -17.29
N VAL A 345 18.66 -11.14 -16.46
CA VAL A 345 17.26 -10.66 -16.51
C VAL A 345 17.01 -9.74 -17.70
N ASN A 346 17.95 -8.86 -18.05
CA ASN A 346 17.88 -8.03 -19.26
C ASN A 346 17.74 -8.89 -20.53
N MET A 347 18.52 -9.98 -20.61
CA MET A 347 18.45 -10.95 -21.71
C MET A 347 17.26 -11.92 -21.58
N TRP A 348 16.67 -11.99 -20.39
CA TRP A 348 15.67 -12.96 -19.98
C TRP A 348 16.09 -14.42 -20.27
N ASP A 349 17.36 -14.75 -20.01
CA ASP A 349 17.94 -16.07 -20.25
C ASP A 349 18.56 -16.64 -18.97
N VAL A 350 17.95 -17.72 -18.44
CA VAL A 350 18.42 -18.44 -17.25
C VAL A 350 19.83 -19.01 -17.44
N SER A 351 20.25 -19.25 -18.69
CA SER A 351 21.56 -19.81 -19.00
C SER A 351 22.72 -18.84 -18.71
N GLU A 352 22.45 -17.54 -18.67
CA GLU A 352 23.40 -16.49 -18.30
C GLU A 352 23.74 -16.49 -16.80
N THR A 353 22.92 -17.14 -15.97
CA THR A 353 23.19 -17.26 -14.52
C THR A 353 24.20 -18.34 -14.17
N LYS A 354 24.72 -19.12 -15.14
CA LYS A 354 25.72 -20.18 -14.90
C LYS A 354 26.91 -19.75 -14.03
N PRO A 355 27.47 -18.52 -14.15
CA PRO A 355 28.59 -18.07 -13.32
C PRO A 355 28.19 -17.71 -11.88
N LEU A 356 26.90 -17.58 -11.58
CA LEU A 356 26.41 -17.09 -10.30
C LEU A 356 26.41 -18.17 -9.19
N PRO A 357 26.29 -17.77 -7.92
CA PRO A 357 25.95 -18.67 -6.83
C PRO A 357 24.64 -19.42 -7.09
N GLU A 358 24.55 -20.64 -6.58
CA GLU A 358 23.40 -21.52 -6.83
C GLU A 358 22.08 -20.91 -6.37
N CYS A 359 22.09 -20.20 -5.24
CA CYS A 359 20.93 -19.48 -4.74
C CYS A 359 20.37 -18.44 -5.72
N MET A 360 21.23 -17.68 -6.41
CA MET A 360 20.81 -16.67 -7.40
C MET A 360 20.29 -17.32 -8.68
N LYS A 361 20.89 -18.45 -9.11
CA LYS A 361 20.36 -19.25 -10.22
C LYS A 361 18.96 -19.75 -9.94
N ILE A 362 18.78 -20.38 -8.77
CA ILE A 362 17.48 -20.90 -8.33
C ILE A 362 16.46 -19.75 -8.25
N CYS A 363 16.85 -18.59 -7.70
CA CYS A 363 16.00 -17.41 -7.62
C CYS A 363 15.50 -16.98 -9.00
N PHE A 364 16.39 -16.77 -9.99
CA PHE A 364 15.95 -16.32 -11.32
C PHE A 364 15.21 -17.42 -12.08
N GLN A 365 15.60 -18.69 -11.96
CA GLN A 365 14.86 -19.79 -12.57
C GLN A 365 13.43 -19.87 -12.03
N ALA A 366 13.25 -19.67 -10.72
CA ALA A 366 11.93 -19.67 -10.10
C ALA A 366 11.10 -18.45 -10.53
N LEU A 367 11.70 -17.26 -10.64
CA LEU A 367 11.04 -16.06 -11.18
C LEU A 367 10.61 -16.26 -12.65
N TYR A 368 11.51 -16.82 -13.47
CA TYR A 368 11.26 -17.12 -14.88
C TYR A 368 10.06 -18.06 -15.03
N ASN A 369 10.03 -19.14 -14.26
CA ASN A 369 8.92 -20.11 -14.27
C ASN A 369 7.62 -19.45 -13.78
N MET A 370 7.66 -18.70 -12.67
CA MET A 370 6.48 -18.00 -12.13
C MET A 370 5.90 -17.01 -13.13
N THR A 371 6.76 -16.27 -13.84
CA THR A 371 6.35 -15.30 -14.86
C THR A 371 5.69 -15.99 -16.05
N ASN A 372 6.21 -17.13 -16.51
CA ASN A 372 5.58 -17.88 -17.60
C ASN A 372 4.24 -18.49 -17.15
N ASP A 373 4.18 -19.10 -15.96
CA ASP A 373 2.93 -19.65 -15.44
C ASP A 373 1.86 -18.55 -15.28
N PHE A 374 2.25 -17.35 -14.84
CA PHE A 374 1.38 -16.19 -14.75
C PHE A 374 0.84 -15.81 -16.13
N VAL A 375 1.72 -15.68 -17.13
CA VAL A 375 1.34 -15.33 -18.50
C VAL A 375 0.38 -16.37 -19.07
N ASP A 376 0.70 -17.66 -18.93
CA ASP A 376 -0.09 -18.76 -19.45
C ASP A 376 -1.49 -18.80 -18.81
N GLU A 377 -1.58 -18.54 -17.50
CA GLU A 377 -2.87 -18.49 -16.80
C GLU A 377 -3.72 -17.29 -17.24
N ILE A 378 -3.15 -16.09 -17.30
CA ILE A 378 -3.87 -14.89 -17.74
C ILE A 378 -4.29 -15.01 -19.21
N GLN A 379 -3.44 -15.55 -20.08
CA GLN A 379 -3.78 -15.81 -21.47
C GLN A 379 -4.94 -16.83 -21.57
N ARG A 380 -4.88 -17.92 -20.81
CA ARG A 380 -5.93 -18.95 -20.81
C ARG A 380 -7.27 -18.46 -20.27
N GLU A 381 -7.26 -17.69 -19.18
CA GLU A 381 -8.48 -17.24 -18.50
C GLU A 381 -9.11 -16.01 -19.15
N LYS A 382 -8.30 -15.13 -19.75
CA LYS A 382 -8.74 -13.82 -20.23
C LYS A 382 -8.46 -13.53 -21.69
N GLY A 383 -7.60 -14.31 -22.36
CA GLY A 383 -7.26 -14.09 -23.77
C GLY A 383 -6.28 -12.94 -24.03
N TRP A 384 -5.48 -12.54 -23.03
CA TRP A 384 -4.41 -11.55 -23.23
C TRP A 384 -3.24 -12.17 -24.01
N ASP A 385 -3.17 -11.88 -25.31
CA ASP A 385 -2.01 -12.23 -26.13
C ASP A 385 -0.88 -11.20 -25.95
N GLN A 386 0.38 -11.64 -26.05
CA GLN A 386 1.58 -10.78 -25.96
C GLN A 386 1.77 -10.06 -24.60
N LEU A 387 1.30 -10.67 -23.50
CA LEU A 387 1.52 -10.18 -22.14
C LEU A 387 2.99 -10.25 -21.68
N LEU A 388 3.69 -11.30 -22.09
CA LEU A 388 5.04 -11.61 -21.61
C LEU A 388 6.04 -10.44 -21.74
N PRO A 389 6.16 -9.74 -22.88
CA PRO A 389 7.03 -8.56 -23.00
C PRO A 389 6.77 -7.48 -21.94
N HIS A 390 5.52 -7.22 -21.59
CA HIS A 390 5.17 -6.20 -20.60
C HIS A 390 5.54 -6.63 -19.18
N VAL A 391 5.29 -7.90 -18.82
CA VAL A 391 5.68 -8.44 -17.50
C VAL A 391 7.20 -8.53 -17.38
N LYS A 392 7.90 -8.97 -18.43
CA LYS A 392 9.36 -8.95 -18.50
C LYS A 392 9.90 -7.55 -18.24
N LYS A 393 9.37 -6.56 -18.97
CA LYS A 393 9.84 -5.16 -18.87
C LYS A 393 9.80 -4.65 -17.43
N VAL A 394 8.70 -4.84 -16.69
CA VAL A 394 8.62 -4.32 -15.31
C VAL A 394 9.57 -5.04 -14.35
N TRP A 395 9.82 -6.33 -14.53
CA TRP A 395 10.86 -7.05 -13.77
C TRP A 395 12.27 -6.58 -14.14
N THR A 396 12.54 -6.41 -15.43
CA THR A 396 13.81 -5.91 -15.94
C THR A 396 14.11 -4.50 -15.41
N ASP A 397 13.14 -3.58 -15.46
CA ASP A 397 13.25 -2.23 -14.93
C ASP A 397 13.53 -2.24 -13.42
N PHE A 398 12.84 -3.12 -12.67
CA PHE A 398 13.06 -3.32 -11.23
C PHE A 398 14.51 -3.76 -10.93
N TYR A 399 15.01 -4.80 -11.60
CA TYR A 399 16.40 -5.27 -11.43
C TYR A 399 17.43 -4.19 -11.76
N ASN A 400 17.24 -3.47 -12.87
CA ASN A 400 18.13 -2.38 -13.25
C ASN A 400 18.16 -1.27 -12.19
N SER A 401 16.99 -0.93 -11.61
CA SER A 401 16.90 0.10 -10.57
C SER A 401 17.56 -0.32 -9.25
N LEU A 402 17.45 -1.59 -8.85
CA LEU A 402 18.17 -2.12 -7.69
C LEU A 402 19.68 -2.16 -7.93
N TYR A 403 20.12 -2.46 -9.17
CA TYR A 403 21.55 -2.42 -9.51
C TYR A 403 22.13 -1.01 -9.42
N VAL A 404 21.35 0.03 -9.76
CA VAL A 404 21.75 1.44 -9.56
C VAL A 404 21.94 1.73 -8.06
N GLU A 405 21.03 1.30 -7.20
CA GLU A 405 21.14 1.48 -5.74
C GLU A 405 22.35 0.73 -5.18
N ALA A 406 22.58 -0.51 -5.62
CA ALA A 406 23.76 -1.28 -5.25
C ALA A 406 25.06 -0.56 -5.66
N LYS A 407 25.11 0.09 -6.83
CA LYS A 407 26.26 0.92 -7.24
C LYS A 407 26.45 2.13 -6.32
N TRP A 408 25.37 2.83 -5.97
CA TRP A 408 25.44 3.96 -5.05
C TRP A 408 26.02 3.55 -3.70
N TYR A 409 25.52 2.45 -3.13
CA TYR A 409 26.05 1.88 -1.89
C TYR A 409 27.54 1.54 -1.99
N ASN A 410 27.93 0.74 -2.99
CA ASN A 410 29.31 0.26 -3.14
C ASN A 410 30.33 1.38 -3.43
N THR A 411 29.89 2.49 -4.02
CA THR A 411 30.75 3.65 -4.32
C THR A 411 30.70 4.73 -3.22
N GLY A 412 29.85 4.58 -2.21
CA GLY A 412 29.60 5.62 -1.20
C GLY A 412 28.97 6.90 -1.79
N TYR A 413 28.33 6.78 -2.95
CA TYR A 413 27.64 7.90 -3.60
C TYR A 413 26.29 8.13 -2.92
N THR A 414 25.98 9.40 -2.66
CA THR A 414 24.62 9.80 -2.26
C THR A 414 24.09 10.75 -3.32
N PRO A 415 23.03 10.35 -4.05
CA PRO A 415 22.39 11.20 -5.05
C PRO A 415 21.71 12.42 -4.41
N SER A 416 21.31 13.39 -5.24
CA SER A 416 20.30 14.37 -4.81
C SER A 416 18.95 13.67 -4.57
N LEU A 417 18.03 14.30 -3.83
CA LEU A 417 16.70 13.71 -3.61
C LEU A 417 15.96 13.49 -4.94
N GLN A 418 16.13 14.39 -5.92
CA GLN A 418 15.51 14.24 -7.23
C GLN A 418 16.12 13.08 -8.03
N GLU A 419 17.45 12.95 -8.05
CA GLU A 419 18.14 11.83 -8.71
C GLU A 419 17.73 10.50 -8.06
N TYR A 420 17.72 10.45 -6.72
CA TYR A 420 17.21 9.32 -5.96
C TYR A 420 15.79 8.94 -6.43
N LEU A 421 14.85 9.87 -6.37
CA LEU A 421 13.45 9.61 -6.69
C LEU A 421 13.22 9.21 -8.15
N SER A 422 14.10 9.59 -9.08
CA SER A 422 14.01 9.16 -10.48
C SER A 422 14.26 7.66 -10.68
N ASN A 423 15.02 7.04 -9.77
CA ASN A 423 15.25 5.59 -9.70
C ASN A 423 14.31 4.92 -8.69
N ALA A 424 14.13 5.55 -7.53
CA ALA A 424 13.54 4.93 -6.35
C ALA A 424 12.06 4.59 -6.49
N TRP A 425 11.33 5.30 -7.36
CA TRP A 425 9.95 4.94 -7.69
C TRP A 425 9.85 3.60 -8.43
N ILE A 426 10.88 3.21 -9.20
CA ILE A 426 10.97 1.91 -9.89
C ILE A 426 11.43 0.84 -8.90
N SER A 427 12.50 1.09 -8.15
CA SER A 427 13.04 0.14 -7.17
C SER A 427 12.09 -0.08 -5.98
N SER A 428 11.07 0.76 -5.82
CA SER A 428 9.98 0.53 -4.86
C SER A 428 9.13 -0.70 -5.18
N SER A 429 9.32 -1.32 -6.35
CA SER A 429 8.50 -2.37 -6.96
C SER A 429 7.07 -1.97 -7.36
N GLY A 430 6.68 -0.71 -7.15
CA GLY A 430 5.35 -0.19 -7.52
C GLY A 430 4.93 -0.51 -8.97
N PRO A 431 5.79 -0.38 -9.99
CA PRO A 431 5.44 -0.75 -11.36
C PRO A 431 5.17 -2.26 -11.54
N VAL A 432 5.89 -3.12 -10.82
CA VAL A 432 5.66 -4.57 -10.84
C VAL A 432 4.30 -4.89 -10.23
N LEU A 433 3.97 -4.29 -9.07
CA LEU A 433 2.68 -4.47 -8.41
C LEU A 433 1.52 -3.99 -9.30
N PHE A 434 1.67 -2.81 -9.90
CA PHE A 434 0.69 -2.22 -10.80
C PHE A 434 0.42 -3.12 -12.01
N ALA A 435 1.47 -3.60 -12.69
CA ALA A 435 1.31 -4.47 -13.85
C ALA A 435 0.61 -5.80 -13.49
N HIS A 436 1.04 -6.48 -12.42
CA HIS A 436 0.40 -7.74 -12.01
C HIS A 436 -1.07 -7.51 -11.62
N ALA A 437 -1.37 -6.43 -10.89
CA ALA A 437 -2.73 -6.08 -10.54
C ALA A 437 -3.59 -5.77 -11.77
N PHE A 438 -3.06 -4.98 -12.71
CA PHE A 438 -3.75 -4.64 -13.95
C PHE A 438 -4.16 -5.89 -14.73
N PHE A 439 -3.22 -6.78 -15.06
CA PHE A 439 -3.53 -7.95 -15.87
C PHE A 439 -4.44 -8.96 -15.13
N CYS A 440 -4.33 -9.05 -13.81
CA CYS A 440 -5.19 -9.89 -12.99
C CYS A 440 -6.63 -9.37 -12.86
N LEU A 441 -6.87 -8.05 -12.97
CA LEU A 441 -8.19 -7.46 -12.70
C LEU A 441 -8.88 -6.89 -13.95
N GLU A 442 -8.13 -6.42 -14.94
CA GLU A 442 -8.70 -5.94 -16.18
C GLU A 442 -9.28 -7.11 -16.99
N HIS A 443 -10.54 -6.95 -17.41
CA HIS A 443 -11.28 -7.94 -18.20
C HIS A 443 -11.30 -7.57 -19.68
N LYS A 444 -11.09 -6.29 -20.01
CA LYS A 444 -10.97 -5.83 -21.39
C LYS A 444 -9.56 -6.12 -21.89
N VAL A 445 -9.43 -7.12 -22.75
CA VAL A 445 -8.20 -7.37 -23.51
C VAL A 445 -7.92 -6.15 -24.39
N MET A 446 -6.72 -5.58 -24.24
CA MET A 446 -6.26 -4.45 -25.05
C MET A 446 -5.24 -4.94 -26.07
N LYS A 447 -5.23 -4.32 -27.25
CA LYS A 447 -4.09 -4.44 -28.18
C LYS A 447 -2.87 -3.72 -27.61
N ALA A 448 -1.67 -4.04 -28.09
CA ALA A 448 -0.43 -3.41 -27.64
C ALA A 448 -0.49 -1.87 -27.66
N GLU A 449 -0.93 -1.27 -28.76
CA GLU A 449 -1.08 0.20 -28.90
C GLU A 449 -2.10 0.80 -27.91
N GLU A 450 -3.18 0.08 -27.63
CA GLU A 450 -4.20 0.51 -26.66
C GLU A 450 -3.66 0.47 -25.23
N TYR A 451 -2.87 -0.57 -24.92
CA TYR A 451 -2.21 -0.71 -23.64
C TYR A 451 -1.11 0.33 -23.44
N GLU A 452 -0.31 0.64 -24.47
CA GLU A 452 0.70 1.71 -24.42
C GLU A 452 0.05 3.08 -24.18
N ASN A 453 -1.03 3.40 -24.91
CA ASN A 453 -1.80 4.62 -24.68
C ASN A 453 -2.44 4.66 -23.28
N PHE A 454 -2.87 3.51 -22.75
CA PHE A 454 -3.35 3.42 -21.38
C PHE A 454 -2.24 3.71 -20.36
N LEU A 455 -1.04 3.16 -20.56
CA LEU A 455 0.12 3.42 -19.70
C LEU A 455 0.54 4.89 -19.74
N GLU A 456 0.54 5.52 -20.91
CA GLU A 456 0.84 6.95 -21.07
C GLU A 456 -0.16 7.81 -20.27
N LYS A 457 -1.46 7.52 -20.41
CA LYS A 457 -2.51 8.23 -19.65
C LYS A 457 -2.44 7.98 -18.15
N SER A 458 -1.95 6.80 -17.75
CA SER A 458 -1.87 6.40 -16.34
C SER A 458 -0.50 6.70 -15.71
N GLN A 459 0.38 7.41 -16.41
CA GLN A 459 1.77 7.63 -15.96
C GLN A 459 1.82 8.39 -14.64
N ASP A 460 1.04 9.47 -14.50
CA ASP A 460 1.00 10.27 -13.27
C ASP A 460 0.37 9.48 -12.11
N LEU A 461 -0.68 8.70 -12.38
CA LEU A 461 -1.28 7.78 -11.41
C LEU A 461 -0.22 6.80 -10.87
N LEU A 462 0.46 6.10 -11.78
CA LEU A 462 1.48 5.13 -11.45
C LEU A 462 2.63 5.78 -10.68
N TYR A 463 3.15 6.90 -11.16
CA TYR A 463 4.26 7.61 -10.53
C TYR A 463 3.92 8.01 -9.08
N ASN A 464 2.75 8.63 -8.85
CA ASN A 464 2.36 9.04 -7.51
C ASN A 464 2.15 7.86 -6.55
N ILE A 465 1.59 6.74 -7.02
CA ILE A 465 1.50 5.51 -6.23
C ILE A 465 2.91 5.03 -5.84
N CYS A 466 3.82 4.89 -6.82
CA CYS A 466 5.18 4.42 -6.59
C CYS A 466 5.98 5.33 -5.65
N VAL A 467 5.82 6.65 -5.76
CA VAL A 467 6.44 7.61 -4.85
C VAL A 467 5.89 7.46 -3.44
N ILE A 468 4.58 7.30 -3.25
CA ILE A 468 4.01 7.03 -1.92
C ILE A 468 4.56 5.73 -1.36
N VAL A 469 4.63 4.67 -2.19
CA VAL A 469 5.19 3.37 -1.78
C VAL A 469 6.61 3.55 -1.25
N ARG A 470 7.48 4.19 -2.05
CA ARG A 470 8.87 4.43 -1.71
C ARG A 470 9.03 5.26 -0.45
N LEU A 471 8.41 6.44 -0.40
CA LEU A 471 8.61 7.37 0.71
C LEU A 471 8.06 6.85 2.04
N CYS A 472 6.96 6.09 2.01
CA CYS A 472 6.45 5.43 3.21
C CYS A 472 7.42 4.36 3.71
N ASN A 473 7.95 3.53 2.81
CA ASN A 473 8.98 2.53 3.14
C ASN A 473 10.20 3.21 3.78
N ASP A 474 10.81 4.20 3.11
CA ASP A 474 11.98 4.92 3.63
C ASP A 474 11.73 5.53 5.03
N LEU A 475 10.54 6.09 5.27
CA LEU A 475 10.16 6.59 6.60
C LEU A 475 10.15 5.49 7.66
N GLY A 476 9.70 4.29 7.30
CA GLY A 476 9.59 3.14 8.20
C GLY A 476 10.88 2.36 8.40
N THR A 477 11.83 2.39 7.44
CA THR A 477 12.98 1.47 7.41
C THR A 477 14.35 2.16 7.43
N SER A 478 14.45 3.43 7.05
CA SER A 478 15.75 4.11 6.82
C SER A 478 16.76 4.00 7.97
N SER A 479 16.31 4.03 9.23
CA SER A 479 17.24 3.93 10.37
C SER A 479 17.88 2.55 10.46
N ALA A 480 17.11 1.48 10.25
CA ALA A 480 17.60 0.10 10.27
C ALA A 480 18.47 -0.20 9.04
N GLU A 481 18.11 0.37 7.88
CA GLU A 481 18.87 0.26 6.63
C GLU A 481 20.27 0.90 6.75
N VAL A 482 20.35 2.09 7.36
CA VAL A 482 21.63 2.74 7.63
C VAL A 482 22.49 1.92 8.60
N GLU A 483 21.89 1.32 9.63
CA GLU A 483 22.62 0.51 10.61
C GLU A 483 23.20 -0.77 10.01
N ARG A 484 22.44 -1.46 9.15
CA ARG A 484 22.88 -2.70 8.47
C ARG A 484 23.78 -2.47 7.26
N GLY A 485 23.85 -1.22 6.77
CA GLY A 485 24.60 -0.82 5.59
C GLY A 485 23.80 -1.07 4.32
N ASP A 486 23.23 0.01 3.77
CA ASP A 486 22.37 0.01 2.58
C ASP A 486 22.55 1.31 1.78
N ALA A 487 22.00 1.38 0.57
CA ALA A 487 21.98 2.59 -0.23
C ALA A 487 21.25 3.75 0.49
N PRO A 488 21.62 5.02 0.21
CA PRO A 488 20.94 6.16 0.85
C PRO A 488 19.44 6.23 0.53
N SER A 489 18.61 6.30 1.56
CA SER A 489 17.16 6.55 1.45
C SER A 489 16.85 8.01 1.11
N SER A 490 15.59 8.33 0.78
CA SER A 490 15.14 9.73 0.60
C SER A 490 15.47 10.64 1.78
N ILE A 491 15.42 10.12 3.01
CA ILE A 491 15.76 10.88 4.23
C ILE A 491 17.24 11.26 4.20
N VAL A 492 18.12 10.30 3.92
CA VAL A 492 19.58 10.51 3.87
C VAL A 492 19.95 11.46 2.73
N CYS A 493 19.36 11.26 1.55
CA CYS A 493 19.56 12.13 0.39
C CYS A 493 19.17 13.58 0.71
N TYR A 494 17.99 13.81 1.29
CA TYR A 494 17.53 15.15 1.63
C TYR A 494 18.36 15.82 2.72
N MET A 495 18.75 15.07 3.77
CA MET A 495 19.62 15.57 4.82
C MET A 495 20.96 16.05 4.27
N ARG A 496 21.58 15.26 3.38
CA ARG A 496 22.86 15.59 2.76
C ARG A 496 22.74 16.80 1.83
N GLU A 497 21.73 16.82 0.97
CA GLU A 497 21.52 17.88 -0.02
C GLU A 497 21.26 19.25 0.63
N ASN A 498 20.45 19.28 1.69
CA ASN A 498 20.01 20.53 2.31
C ASN A 498 20.73 20.86 3.62
N ASN A 499 21.63 19.99 4.09
CA ASN A 499 22.35 20.13 5.36
C ASN A 499 21.40 20.36 6.56
N VAL A 500 20.39 19.50 6.69
CA VAL A 500 19.35 19.58 7.73
C VAL A 500 19.36 18.35 8.63
N SER A 501 18.74 18.48 9.81
CA SER A 501 18.53 17.35 10.72
C SER A 501 17.54 16.32 10.15
N GLU A 502 17.63 15.07 10.64
CA GLU A 502 16.68 13.99 10.29
C GLU A 502 15.22 14.36 10.56
N GLU A 503 14.92 15.10 11.63
CA GLU A 503 13.55 15.52 11.95
C GLU A 503 12.95 16.40 10.83
N ILE A 504 13.73 17.38 10.36
CA ILE A 504 13.35 18.25 9.23
C ILE A 504 13.19 17.44 7.95
N ALA A 505 14.10 16.50 7.68
CA ALA A 505 14.03 15.63 6.50
C ALA A 505 12.78 14.75 6.52
N ARG A 506 12.51 14.05 7.63
CA ARG A 506 11.29 13.24 7.79
C ARG A 506 10.02 14.08 7.66
N LYS A 507 10.01 15.32 8.16
CA LYS A 507 8.88 16.24 7.97
C LYS A 507 8.70 16.61 6.49
N HIS A 508 9.78 16.88 5.77
CA HIS A 508 9.74 17.15 4.33
C HIS A 508 9.20 15.94 3.55
N ILE A 509 9.71 14.74 3.81
CA ILE A 509 9.25 13.50 3.14
C ILE A 509 7.76 13.22 3.41
N ARG A 510 7.26 13.46 4.63
CA ARG A 510 5.81 13.39 4.91
C ARG A 510 5.00 14.40 4.11
N GLY A 511 5.54 15.61 3.91
CA GLY A 511 4.93 16.62 3.05
C GLY A 511 4.82 16.15 1.60
N MET A 512 5.87 15.53 1.06
CA MET A 512 5.86 14.96 -0.29
C MET A 512 4.83 13.84 -0.44
N ILE A 513 4.68 12.97 0.57
CA ILE A 513 3.62 11.94 0.57
C ILE A 513 2.23 12.60 0.49
N ASP A 514 1.98 13.65 1.27
CA ASP A 514 0.72 14.37 1.23
C ASP A 514 0.46 15.05 -0.12
N GLU A 515 1.49 15.60 -0.76
CA GLU A 515 1.40 16.15 -2.12
C GLU A 515 1.10 15.08 -3.18
N SER A 516 1.77 13.93 -3.11
CA SER A 516 1.48 12.78 -3.99
C SER A 516 0.06 12.25 -3.79
N TRP A 517 -0.46 12.24 -2.56
CA TRP A 517 -1.85 11.88 -2.30
C TRP A 517 -2.85 12.85 -2.94
N LYS A 518 -2.56 14.16 -2.94
CA LYS A 518 -3.41 15.15 -3.63
C LYS A 518 -3.46 14.93 -5.14
N LYS A 519 -2.32 14.63 -5.74
CA LYS A 519 -2.22 14.28 -7.16
C LYS A 519 -2.97 12.98 -7.46
N LEU A 520 -2.78 11.95 -6.64
CA LEU A 520 -3.48 10.67 -6.73
C LEU A 520 -5.01 10.82 -6.61
N ASN A 521 -5.49 11.68 -5.71
CA ASN A 521 -6.91 12.01 -5.60
C ASN A 521 -7.44 12.67 -6.89
N GLY A 522 -6.63 13.52 -7.54
CA GLY A 522 -6.97 14.12 -8.84
C GLY A 522 -7.12 13.08 -9.94
N GLU A 523 -6.19 12.13 -10.02
CA GLU A 523 -6.25 11.02 -10.98
C GLU A 523 -7.47 10.12 -10.80
N CYS A 524 -8.01 10.00 -9.58
CA CYS A 524 -9.27 9.28 -9.35
C CYS A 524 -10.48 9.96 -10.01
N LEU A 525 -10.40 11.25 -10.33
CA LEU A 525 -11.49 12.01 -10.97
C LEU A 525 -11.41 12.01 -12.50
N THR A 526 -10.28 11.62 -13.09
CA THR A 526 -10.08 11.66 -14.55
C THR A 526 -10.80 10.52 -15.30
N GLN A 527 -11.31 9.51 -14.57
CA GLN A 527 -12.07 8.37 -15.10
C GLN A 527 -11.34 7.58 -16.22
N ILE A 528 -10.00 7.50 -16.13
CA ILE A 528 -9.17 6.75 -17.10
C ILE A 528 -9.54 5.26 -17.14
N MET A 529 -10.08 4.72 -16.05
CA MET A 529 -10.46 3.31 -15.91
C MET A 529 -11.69 3.15 -14.99
N PRO A 530 -12.32 1.96 -14.94
CA PRO A 530 -13.40 1.68 -13.99
C PRO A 530 -12.98 1.96 -12.53
N MET A 531 -13.89 2.52 -11.73
CA MET A 531 -13.58 2.94 -10.36
C MET A 531 -13.09 1.78 -9.49
N GLN A 532 -13.61 0.57 -9.66
CA GLN A 532 -13.15 -0.61 -8.91
C GLN A 532 -11.67 -0.93 -9.19
N LEU A 533 -11.22 -0.78 -10.44
CA LEU A 533 -9.81 -0.98 -10.80
C LEU A 533 -8.94 0.14 -10.23
N MET A 534 -9.40 1.38 -10.35
CA MET A 534 -8.72 2.54 -9.77
C MET A 534 -8.58 2.42 -8.25
N GLU A 535 -9.62 1.98 -7.53
CA GLU A 535 -9.58 1.77 -6.09
C GLU A 535 -8.55 0.70 -5.71
N THR A 536 -8.42 -0.36 -6.51
CA THR A 536 -7.41 -1.40 -6.28
C THR A 536 -5.99 -0.84 -6.41
N PHE A 537 -5.72 0.04 -7.39
CA PHE A 537 -4.42 0.69 -7.51
C PHE A 537 -4.15 1.67 -6.37
N VAL A 538 -5.13 2.46 -5.96
CA VAL A 538 -5.01 3.33 -4.78
C VAL A 538 -4.77 2.51 -3.50
N ASN A 539 -5.31 1.28 -3.42
CA ASN A 539 -5.05 0.39 -2.29
C ASN A 539 -3.58 -0.02 -2.17
N ILE A 540 -2.75 0.04 -3.24
CA ILE A 540 -1.29 -0.11 -3.12
C ILE A 540 -0.74 0.92 -2.13
N ALA A 541 -1.07 2.20 -2.35
CA ALA A 541 -0.64 3.29 -1.46
C ALA A 541 -1.19 3.12 -0.04
N ARG A 542 -2.48 2.74 0.11
CA ARG A 542 -3.11 2.52 1.43
C ARG A 542 -2.50 1.37 2.22
N VAL A 543 -2.13 0.28 1.54
CA VAL A 543 -1.44 -0.85 2.18
C VAL A 543 -0.11 -0.38 2.75
N VAL A 544 0.68 0.34 1.96
CA VAL A 544 2.02 0.78 2.37
C VAL A 544 1.97 1.85 3.47
N GLU A 545 1.03 2.80 3.40
CA GLU A 545 0.74 3.71 4.51
C GLU A 545 0.48 2.93 5.80
N GLY A 546 -0.40 1.92 5.76
CA GLY A 546 -0.71 1.10 6.92
C GLY A 546 0.46 0.25 7.44
N LEU A 547 1.33 -0.24 6.56
CA LEU A 547 2.50 -1.04 6.92
C LEU A 547 3.54 -0.16 7.63
N TYR A 548 3.96 0.94 7.01
CA TYR A 548 5.13 1.70 7.46
C TYR A 548 4.81 2.86 8.40
N HIS A 549 3.53 3.09 8.73
CA HIS A 549 3.13 4.16 9.65
C HIS A 549 3.81 4.09 11.03
N GLN A 550 4.17 2.89 11.51
CA GLN A 550 4.83 2.68 12.81
C GLN A 550 6.10 1.83 12.69
N GLY A 551 6.97 2.19 11.75
CA GLY A 551 8.23 1.48 11.47
C GLY A 551 8.02 0.34 10.48
N ASP A 552 8.96 -0.59 10.40
CA ASP A 552 8.93 -1.69 9.41
C ASP A 552 7.75 -2.66 9.64
N GLY A 553 6.59 -2.38 9.03
CA GLY A 553 5.39 -3.21 9.09
C GLY A 553 5.45 -4.53 8.34
N PHE A 554 6.51 -4.75 7.56
CA PHE A 554 6.59 -5.85 6.62
C PHE A 554 7.64 -6.88 7.03
N GLY A 555 8.88 -6.44 7.31
CA GLY A 555 9.97 -7.33 7.72
C GLY A 555 9.83 -7.86 9.15
N VAL A 556 9.25 -7.07 10.06
CA VAL A 556 9.06 -7.44 11.47
C VAL A 556 7.72 -8.15 11.71
N GLN A 557 7.75 -9.35 12.30
CA GLN A 557 6.59 -10.24 12.45
C GLN A 557 5.95 -10.27 13.85
N ASP A 558 6.21 -9.30 14.72
CA ASP A 558 5.79 -9.34 16.13
C ASP A 558 4.66 -8.35 16.49
N GLY A 559 4.30 -8.33 17.78
CA GLY A 559 3.38 -7.36 18.38
C GLY A 559 2.05 -7.20 17.66
N ASP A 560 1.68 -5.95 17.41
CA ASP A 560 0.40 -5.56 16.81
C ASP A 560 0.24 -6.05 15.37
N LYS A 561 1.33 -6.20 14.62
CA LYS A 561 1.31 -6.67 13.22
C LYS A 561 0.82 -8.10 13.16
N ARG A 562 1.40 -8.97 13.99
CA ARG A 562 0.97 -10.37 14.14
C ARG A 562 -0.49 -10.47 14.57
N ASN A 563 -0.91 -9.67 15.54
CA ASN A 563 -2.29 -9.68 16.04
C ASN A 563 -3.28 -9.25 14.96
N LYS A 564 -2.93 -8.26 14.14
CA LYS A 564 -3.74 -7.83 13.00
C LYS A 564 -3.91 -8.95 11.97
N ILE A 565 -2.83 -9.65 11.63
CA ILE A 565 -2.89 -10.79 10.69
C ILE A 565 -3.79 -11.91 11.25
N LYS A 566 -3.64 -12.28 12.53
CA LYS A 566 -4.53 -13.27 13.18
C LYS A 566 -5.99 -12.85 13.12
N SER A 567 -6.27 -11.60 13.48
CA SER A 567 -7.62 -11.06 13.45
C SER A 567 -8.20 -11.12 12.03
N LEU A 568 -7.43 -10.77 11.00
CA LEU A 568 -7.95 -10.72 9.63
C LEU A 568 -8.13 -12.10 8.99
N LEU A 569 -7.18 -13.03 9.22
CA LEU A 569 -7.14 -14.29 8.46
C LEU A 569 -7.56 -15.52 9.27
N LEU A 570 -7.45 -15.50 10.60
CA LEU A 570 -7.53 -16.72 11.41
C LEU A 570 -8.71 -16.74 12.37
N GLU A 571 -9.07 -15.59 12.93
CA GLU A 571 -10.10 -15.48 13.95
C GLU A 571 -11.44 -15.09 13.30
N PRO A 572 -12.46 -15.95 13.23
CA PRO A 572 -13.77 -15.55 12.75
C PRO A 572 -14.51 -14.69 13.79
N LEU A 573 -15.51 -13.93 13.33
CA LEU A 573 -16.47 -13.25 14.19
C LEU A 573 -17.53 -14.23 14.68
N SER A 574 -17.96 -14.11 15.93
CA SER A 574 -19.11 -14.87 16.44
C SER A 574 -20.40 -14.31 15.83
N CYS A 575 -21.02 -15.09 14.94
CA CYS A 575 -22.31 -14.79 14.33
C CYS A 575 -23.47 -15.07 15.30
#